data_AF-A0AAU8FFJ8-F1
#
_entry.id   AF-A0AAU8FFJ8-F1
#
_cell.length_a   1.000
_cell.length_b   1.000
_cell.length_c   1.000
_cell.angle_alpha   90.00
_cell.angle_beta   90.00
_cell.angle_gamma   90.00
#
_symmetry.space_group_name_H-M   'P 1'
#
loop_
_entity.id
_entity.type
_entity.pdbx_description
1 polymer ?
#
loop_
_entity_poly.entity_id
_entity_poly.type
_entity_poly.pdbx_seq_one_letter_code
_entity_poly.pdbx_strand_id
1 'polypeptide(L)'
;MSLPERSPHIRVLPHAATLDIILKNTHFPDDLLDNTSPIQCAIEWKDSVPVLVFRFKNTAYDFNEPLLSHELKNGERGWLNQSAISVRLLLANSVIADHVTERKFILSKNDSQSVKEVLGL
;
A
#
# COMPACT_ATOMS: atom_id res chain seq x y z
N MET A 1 -17.43 -10.85 -8.66
CA MET A 1 -17.19 -9.60 -9.43
C MET A 1 -15.74 -9.68 -9.93
N SER A 2 -15.22 -8.76 -10.75
CA SER A 2 -13.80 -8.78 -11.09
C SER A 2 -12.98 -8.04 -10.03
N LEU A 3 -11.76 -8.51 -9.75
CA LEU A 3 -10.80 -7.75 -8.94
C LEU A 3 -10.56 -6.37 -9.60
N PRO A 4 -10.34 -5.31 -8.81
CA PRO A 4 -10.02 -4.01 -9.37
C PRO A 4 -8.70 -4.09 -10.15
N GLU A 5 -8.65 -3.39 -11.27
CA GLU A 5 -7.44 -3.28 -12.08
C GLU A 5 -6.35 -2.56 -11.29
N ARG A 6 -5.13 -3.09 -11.34
CA ARG A 6 -3.97 -2.49 -10.66
C ARG A 6 -3.50 -1.26 -11.42
N SER A 7 -3.07 -0.25 -10.69
CA SER A 7 -2.44 0.91 -11.32
C SER A 7 -1.04 0.55 -11.81
N PRO A 8 -0.70 0.77 -13.10
CA PRO A 8 0.65 0.52 -13.63
C PRO A 8 1.71 1.48 -13.04
N HIS A 9 1.26 2.50 -12.30
CA HIS A 9 2.07 3.53 -11.68
C HIS A 9 2.42 3.21 -10.23
N ILE A 10 2.05 2.02 -9.75
CA ILE A 10 2.21 1.59 -8.37
C ILE A 10 3.05 0.33 -8.33
N ARG A 11 3.95 0.26 -7.36
CA ARG A 11 4.74 -0.92 -7.07
C ARG A 11 4.58 -1.28 -5.61
N VAL A 12 4.19 -2.51 -5.34
CA VAL A 12 4.16 -3.07 -3.99
C VAL A 12 5.49 -3.76 -3.72
N LEU A 13 6.13 -3.40 -2.62
CA LEU A 13 7.39 -3.97 -2.17
C LEU A 13 7.29 -4.38 -0.70
N PRO A 14 7.17 -5.68 -0.41
CA PRO A 14 7.14 -6.16 0.97
C PRO A 14 8.55 -6.13 1.58
N HIS A 15 8.67 -5.57 2.79
CA HIS A 15 9.89 -5.48 3.59
C HIS A 15 9.75 -6.20 4.94
N ALA A 16 10.84 -6.26 5.71
CA ALA A 16 10.90 -6.95 7.00
C ALA A 16 9.91 -6.42 8.06
N ALA A 17 9.54 -5.14 8.00
CA ALA A 17 8.64 -4.53 8.98
C ALA A 17 7.41 -3.84 8.36
N THR A 18 7.45 -3.58 7.05
CA THR A 18 6.44 -2.78 6.37
C THR A 18 6.07 -3.37 5.02
N LEU A 19 4.86 -3.06 4.58
CA LEU A 19 4.45 -3.22 3.19
C LEU A 19 4.55 -1.85 2.52
N ASP A 20 5.50 -1.71 1.61
CA ASP A 20 5.74 -0.44 0.94
C ASP A 20 4.94 -0.37 -0.37
N ILE A 21 4.24 0.74 -0.56
CA ILE A 21 3.47 1.08 -1.75
C ILE A 21 4.16 2.28 -2.40
N ILE A 22 4.86 2.04 -3.50
CA ILE A 22 5.69 3.04 -4.16
C ILE A 22 4.90 3.62 -5.34
N LEU A 23 4.65 4.92 -5.28
CA LEU A 23 4.06 5.73 -6.34
C LEU A 23 5.16 6.25 -7.26
N LYS A 24 5.04 6.01 -8.57
CA LYS A 24 5.96 6.55 -9.58
C LYS A 24 5.69 8.03 -9.79
N ASN A 25 6.63 8.91 -9.45
CA ASN A 25 6.47 10.37 -9.53
C ASN A 25 6.04 10.91 -10.91
N THR A 26 6.27 10.19 -12.01
CA THR A 26 5.82 10.63 -13.34
C THR A 26 4.30 10.79 -13.47
N HIS A 27 3.52 10.29 -12.50
CA HIS A 27 2.04 10.34 -12.53
C HIS A 27 1.40 10.91 -11.26
N PHE A 28 2.18 11.30 -10.26
CA PHE A 28 1.68 11.80 -8.99
C PHE A 28 2.41 13.10 -8.62
N PRO A 29 1.71 14.13 -8.15
CA PRO A 29 2.35 15.39 -7.80
C PRO A 29 3.22 15.24 -6.54
N ASP A 30 4.31 16.01 -6.47
CA ASP A 30 5.32 15.90 -5.42
C ASP A 30 4.77 16.14 -3.99
N ASP A 31 3.74 16.97 -3.88
CA ASP A 31 3.06 17.36 -2.64
C ASP A 31 1.91 16.41 -2.24
N LEU A 32 1.67 15.34 -3.02
CA LEU A 32 0.53 14.43 -2.79
C LEU A 32 0.54 13.84 -1.37
N LEU A 33 1.73 13.58 -0.85
CA LEU A 33 1.94 12.92 0.45
C LEU A 33 2.19 13.88 1.61
N ASP A 34 2.15 15.20 1.37
CA ASP A 34 2.38 16.22 2.39
C ASP A 34 1.50 16.00 3.62
N ASN A 35 2.06 16.24 4.81
CA ASN A 35 1.40 15.98 6.09
C ASN A 35 0.04 16.70 6.27
N THR A 36 -0.19 17.77 5.50
CA THR A 36 -1.45 18.54 5.48
C THR A 36 -2.52 17.91 4.60
N SER A 37 -2.15 17.02 3.67
CA SER A 37 -3.07 16.32 2.79
C SER A 37 -3.75 15.14 3.52
N PRO A 38 -5.10 15.10 3.57
CA PRO A 38 -5.81 13.96 4.12
C PRO A 38 -5.70 12.78 3.14
N ILE A 39 -5.17 11.67 3.63
CA ILE A 39 -5.05 10.41 2.90
C ILE A 39 -5.62 9.32 3.80
N GLN A 40 -6.55 8.54 3.28
CA GLN A 40 -7.11 7.38 3.94
C GLN A 40 -6.52 6.12 3.34
N CYS A 41 -6.16 5.17 4.20
CA CYS A 41 -5.77 3.82 3.83
C CYS A 41 -6.69 2.86 4.58
N ALA A 42 -7.37 2.00 3.84
CA ALA A 42 -8.27 0.99 4.38
C ALA A 42 -8.06 -0.34 3.66
N ILE A 43 -8.55 -1.42 4.27
CA ILE A 43 -8.66 -2.73 3.62
C ILE A 43 -10.12 -2.95 3.26
N GLU A 44 -10.37 -3.32 2.00
CA GLU A 44 -11.64 -3.86 1.54
C GLU A 44 -11.43 -5.32 1.08
N TRP A 45 -12.45 -6.15 1.23
CA TRP A 45 -12.39 -7.56 0.83
C TRP A 45 -13.19 -7.78 -0.45
N LYS A 46 -12.56 -8.33 -1.49
CA LYS A 46 -13.21 -8.68 -2.77
C LYS A 46 -12.87 -10.11 -3.15
N ASP A 47 -13.88 -10.97 -3.22
CA ASP A 47 -13.73 -12.39 -3.57
C ASP A 47 -12.61 -13.08 -2.74
N SER A 48 -12.62 -12.84 -1.42
CA SER A 48 -11.62 -13.32 -0.44
C SER A 48 -10.19 -12.80 -0.63
N VAL A 49 -9.97 -11.84 -1.52
CA VAL A 49 -8.69 -11.14 -1.68
C VAL A 49 -8.74 -9.83 -0.88
N PRO A 50 -7.75 -9.57 -0.01
CA PRO A 50 -7.63 -8.27 0.64
C PRO A 50 -7.13 -7.23 -0.37
N VAL A 51 -7.81 -6.09 -0.42
CA VAL A 51 -7.50 -4.97 -1.32
C VAL A 51 -7.21 -3.74 -0.47
N LEU A 52 -6.02 -3.17 -0.60
CA LEU A 52 -5.73 -1.85 -0.05
C LEU A 52 -6.45 -0.79 -0.86
N VAL A 53 -7.17 0.10 -0.19
CA VAL A 53 -7.89 1.21 -0.80
C VAL A 53 -7.28 2.50 -0.29
N PHE A 54 -6.69 3.27 -1.19
CA PHE A 54 -6.13 4.58 -0.90
C PHE A 54 -7.03 5.66 -1.46
N ARG A 55 -7.49 6.56 -0.58
CA ARG A 55 -8.31 7.71 -0.96
C ARG A 55 -7.60 9.00 -0.60
N PHE A 56 -7.46 9.88 -1.57
CA PHE A 56 -6.81 11.17 -1.46
C PHE A 56 -7.84 12.28 -1.48
N LYS A 57 -7.41 13.51 -1.17
CA LYS A 57 -8.25 14.70 -1.34
C LYS A 57 -8.75 14.87 -2.78
N ASN A 58 -7.91 14.54 -3.76
CA ASN A 58 -8.28 14.51 -5.17
C ASN A 58 -8.45 13.06 -5.62
N THR A 59 -9.69 12.69 -5.92
CA THR A 59 -10.06 11.31 -6.28
C THR A 59 -9.43 10.82 -7.59
N ALA A 60 -8.86 11.71 -8.40
CA ALA A 60 -8.09 11.32 -9.59
C ALA A 60 -6.85 10.48 -9.26
N TYR A 61 -6.37 10.53 -8.02
CA TYR A 61 -5.23 9.76 -7.53
C TYR A 61 -5.63 8.56 -6.66
N ASP A 62 -6.93 8.35 -6.43
CA ASP A 62 -7.41 7.20 -5.70
C ASP A 62 -7.03 5.91 -6.44
N PHE A 63 -6.65 4.89 -5.68
CA PHE A 63 -6.33 3.60 -6.26
C PHE A 63 -6.63 2.46 -5.31
N ASN A 64 -6.76 1.28 -5.91
CA ASN A 64 -6.94 0.01 -5.23
C ASN A 64 -5.77 -0.90 -5.54
N GLU A 65 -5.26 -1.59 -4.53
CA GLU A 65 -4.12 -2.48 -4.67
C GLU A 65 -4.46 -3.85 -4.04
N PRO A 66 -4.89 -4.83 -4.85
CA PRO A 66 -5.11 -6.19 -4.41
C PRO A 66 -3.81 -6.82 -3.91
N LEU A 67 -3.84 -7.37 -2.70
CA LEU A 67 -2.71 -8.08 -2.12
C LEU A 67 -2.77 -9.55 -2.54
N LEU A 68 -2.12 -9.86 -3.66
CA LEU A 68 -2.14 -11.20 -4.23
C LEU A 68 -0.99 -12.04 -3.67
N SER A 69 -1.32 -13.18 -3.04
CA SER A 69 -0.32 -14.04 -2.39
C SER A 69 0.80 -14.46 -3.33
N HIS A 70 0.51 -14.73 -4.61
CA HIS A 70 1.51 -15.19 -5.58
C HIS A 70 2.54 -14.11 -5.95
N GLU A 71 2.18 -12.83 -5.88
CA GLU A 71 3.10 -11.72 -6.16
C GLU A 71 3.95 -11.38 -4.94
N LEU A 72 3.39 -11.58 -3.74
CA LEU A 72 4.06 -11.34 -2.47
C LEU A 72 4.91 -12.54 -2.00
N LYS A 73 4.82 -13.69 -2.68
CA LYS A 73 5.55 -14.93 -2.33
C LYS A 73 7.07 -14.79 -2.34
N ASN A 74 7.62 -13.96 -3.24
CA ASN A 74 9.07 -13.85 -3.45
C ASN A 74 9.73 -12.73 -2.64
N GLY A 75 8.97 -11.97 -1.85
CA GLY A 75 9.49 -10.86 -1.05
C GLY A 75 9.61 -11.19 0.44
N GLU A 76 10.15 -10.25 1.22
CA GLU A 76 10.27 -10.42 2.68
C GLU A 76 8.89 -10.49 3.33
N ARG A 77 8.66 -11.47 4.21
CA ARG A 77 7.35 -11.65 4.88
C ARG A 77 7.31 -11.11 6.31
N GLY A 78 8.36 -10.44 6.77
CA GLY A 78 8.44 -9.96 8.15
C GLY A 78 7.33 -8.96 8.51
N TRP A 79 6.79 -8.23 7.53
CA TRP A 79 5.64 -7.34 7.71
C TRP A 79 4.35 -8.08 8.13
N LEU A 80 4.17 -9.34 7.72
CA LEU A 80 3.06 -10.19 8.18
C LEU A 80 3.23 -10.64 9.63
N ASN A 81 4.47 -10.67 10.15
CA ASN A 81 4.77 -11.09 11.51
C ASN A 81 4.62 -9.96 12.54
N GLN A 82 4.41 -8.71 12.09
CA GLN A 82 4.21 -7.57 12.97
C GLN A 82 2.88 -7.69 13.73
N SER A 83 2.76 -7.13 14.93
CA SER A 83 1.50 -7.16 15.69
C SER A 83 0.33 -6.54 14.91
N ALA A 84 0.58 -5.39 14.30
CA ALA A 84 -0.29 -4.76 13.29
C ALA A 84 0.51 -4.53 12.00
N ILE A 85 -0.15 -4.74 10.85
CA ILE A 85 0.49 -4.51 9.56
C ILE A 85 0.68 -3.01 9.36
N SER A 86 1.93 -2.62 9.12
CA SER A 86 2.30 -1.26 8.76
C SER A 86 2.44 -1.15 7.26
N VAL A 87 1.71 -0.23 6.65
CA VAL A 87 1.79 0.11 5.22
C VAL A 87 2.47 1.46 5.08
N ARG A 88 3.51 1.57 4.25
CA ARG A 88 4.12 2.86 3.90
C ARG A 88 3.77 3.22 2.48
N LEU A 89 3.23 4.40 2.28
CA LEU A 89 3.02 4.99 0.97
C LEU A 89 4.21 5.92 0.69
N LEU A 90 4.94 5.65 -0.39
CA LEU A 90 6.18 6.32 -0.75
C LEU A 90 6.01 6.99 -2.11
N LEU A 91 6.42 8.25 -2.24
CA LEU A 91 6.52 8.90 -3.54
C LEU A 91 8.00 8.90 -3.96
N ALA A 92 8.31 8.10 -4.98
CA ALA A 92 9.69 7.96 -5.46
C ALA A 92 10.05 9.14 -6.35
N ASN A 93 10.84 10.09 -5.85
CA ASN A 93 11.30 11.22 -6.65
C ASN A 93 12.52 10.82 -7.50
N SER A 94 12.46 11.05 -8.81
CA SER A 94 13.41 10.50 -9.78
C SER A 94 14.70 11.31 -9.95
N VAL A 95 14.88 12.43 -9.23
CA VAL A 95 15.96 13.40 -9.54
C VAL A 95 16.95 13.60 -8.39
N ILE A 96 16.56 13.42 -7.12
CA ILE A 96 17.46 13.59 -5.97
C ILE A 96 17.04 12.58 -4.89
N ALA A 97 17.90 11.58 -4.63
CA ALA A 97 17.62 10.46 -3.73
C ALA A 97 17.55 10.82 -2.23
N ASP A 98 17.63 12.10 -1.87
CA ASP A 98 17.77 12.54 -0.47
C ASP A 98 16.43 12.79 0.24
N HIS A 99 15.33 12.92 -0.50
CA HIS A 99 14.00 13.12 0.08
C HIS A 99 12.97 12.18 -0.56
N VAL A 100 12.65 11.10 0.17
CA VAL A 100 11.47 10.28 -0.10
C VAL A 100 10.35 10.80 0.79
N THR A 101 9.32 11.39 0.20
CA THR A 101 8.10 11.73 0.97
C THR A 101 7.36 10.45 1.27
N GLU A 102 7.09 10.19 2.55
CA GLU A 102 6.43 8.97 3.00
C GLU A 102 5.24 9.24 3.91
N ARG A 103 4.23 8.37 3.84
CA ARG A 103 3.11 8.33 4.77
C ARG A 103 2.92 6.92 5.29
N LYS A 104 2.92 6.78 6.61
CA LYS A 104 2.76 5.50 7.29
C LYS A 104 1.34 5.33 7.78
N PHE A 105 0.77 4.18 7.49
CA PHE A 105 -0.55 3.75 7.91
C PHE A 105 -0.43 2.45 8.70
N ILE A 106 -1.16 2.36 9.80
CA ILE A 106 -1.25 1.14 10.59
C ILE A 106 -2.65 0.58 10.38
N LEU A 107 -2.74 -0.62 9.83
CA LEU A 107 -4.01 -1.30 9.69
C LEU A 107 -4.58 -1.63 11.06
N SER A 108 -5.91 -1.70 11.16
CA SER A 108 -6.55 -2.12 12.40
C SER A 108 -6.09 -3.53 12.78
N LYS A 109 -6.20 -3.89 14.07
CA LYS A 109 -5.82 -5.22 14.55
C LYS A 109 -6.61 -6.32 13.81
N ASN A 110 -7.91 -6.08 13.60
CA ASN A 110 -8.79 -7.03 12.91
C ASN A 110 -8.39 -7.19 11.44
N ASP A 111 -8.22 -6.09 10.70
CA ASP A 111 -7.79 -6.16 9.30
C ASP A 111 -6.43 -6.83 9.18
N SER A 112 -5.50 -6.48 10.07
CA SER A 112 -4.16 -7.07 10.10
C SER A 112 -4.22 -8.58 10.29
N GLN A 113 -5.08 -9.06 11.20
CA GLN A 113 -5.22 -10.49 11.46
C GLN A 113 -5.83 -11.21 10.25
N SER A 114 -6.92 -10.69 9.69
CA SER A 114 -7.58 -11.31 8.54
C SER A 114 -6.67 -11.37 7.31
N VAL A 115 -5.87 -10.32 7.05
CA VAL A 115 -4.87 -10.32 5.97
C VAL A 115 -3.81 -11.41 6.20
N LYS A 116 -3.31 -11.58 7.43
CA LYS A 116 -2.33 -12.62 7.75
C LYS A 116 -2.88 -14.03 7.59
N GLU A 117 -4.14 -14.26 7.94
CA GLU A 117 -4.79 -15.56 7.77
C GLU A 117 -4.85 -15.95 6.28
N VAL A 118 -5.03 -14.99 5.37
CA VAL A 118 -5.14 -15.26 3.93
C VAL A 118 -3.77 -15.31 3.21
N LEU A 119 -2.81 -14.48 3.65
CA LEU A 119 -1.51 -14.35 2.97
C LEU A 119 -0.37 -15.13 3.65
N GLY A 120 -0.53 -15.43 4.95
CA GLY A 120 0.49 -16.05 5.80
C GLY A 120 0.40 -17.57 5.93
N LEU A 121 -0.63 -18.20 5.37
CA LEU A 121 -0.83 -19.65 5.31
C LEU A 121 -0.38 -20.22 3.95
#